data_AF-A0A973JEM4-F1
#
_entry.id   AF-A0A973JEM4-F1
#
_cell.length_a   1.000
_cell.length_b   1.000
_cell.length_c   1.000
_cell.angle_alpha   90.00
_cell.angle_beta   90.00
_cell.angle_gamma   90.00
#
_symmetry.space_group_name_H-M   'P 1'
#
loop_
_entity.id
_entity.type
_entity.pdbx_description
1 polymer ?
#
loop_
_entity_poly.entity_id
_entity_poly.type
_entity_poly.pdbx_seq_one_letter_code
_entity_poly.pdbx_strand_id
1 'polypeptide(L)'
;MFEDVIGEVQKAVENSRHWAEKGWPVSFGPRNIAVNTLKEAEALPRTSAIRPEAVNYWKQARLTGNDAGDWGEKAIAALGAGNIKGAADALYFSQYLEKPFTEFSRTWQPLYDAFLARFRPN
;
A
#
# COMPACT_ATOMS: atom_id res chain seq x y z
N MET A 1 -10.61 6.97 -22.43
CA MET A 1 -10.80 8.10 -21.49
C MET A 1 -10.28 7.80 -20.09
N PHE A 2 -10.49 6.59 -19.53
CA PHE A 2 -9.89 6.20 -18.22
C PHE A 2 -8.57 5.42 -18.33
N GLU A 3 -8.07 5.13 -19.53
CA GLU A 3 -6.90 4.25 -19.73
C GLU A 3 -5.65 4.74 -18.98
N ASP A 4 -5.37 6.05 -19.01
CA ASP A 4 -4.24 6.63 -18.27
C ASP A 4 -4.39 6.41 -16.76
N VAL A 5 -5.59 6.65 -16.23
CA VAL A 5 -5.90 6.49 -14.80
C VAL A 5 -5.83 5.01 -14.40
N ILE A 6 -6.37 4.12 -15.23
CA ILE A 6 -6.27 2.67 -15.02
C ILE A 6 -4.79 2.26 -14.97
N GLY A 7 -3.95 2.77 -15.85
CA GLY A 7 -2.51 2.53 -15.82
C GLY A 7 -1.82 3.06 -14.56
N GLU A 8 -2.21 4.22 -14.06
CA GLU A 8 -1.74 4.75 -12.77
C GLU A 8 -2.18 3.82 -11.60
N VAL A 9 -3.44 3.37 -11.59
CA VAL A 9 -3.98 2.47 -10.56
C VAL A 9 -3.29 1.12 -10.60
N GLN A 10 -3.04 0.54 -11.78
CA GLN A 10 -2.32 -0.73 -11.93
C GLN A 10 -0.91 -0.67 -11.33
N LYS A 11 -0.19 0.44 -11.57
CA LYS A 11 1.13 0.66 -10.96
C LYS A 11 1.03 0.77 -9.43
N ALA A 12 -0.02 1.41 -8.92
CA ALA A 12 -0.27 1.52 -7.49
C ALA A 12 -0.57 0.15 -6.85
N VAL A 13 -1.40 -0.68 -7.50
CA VAL A 13 -1.67 -2.08 -7.10
C VAL A 13 -0.37 -2.86 -7.00
N GLU A 14 0.45 -2.81 -8.05
CA GLU A 14 1.72 -3.53 -8.09
C GLU A 14 2.66 -3.06 -6.97
N ASN A 15 2.75 -1.75 -6.75
CA ASN A 15 3.57 -1.20 -5.69
C ASN A 15 3.11 -1.62 -4.29
N SER A 16 1.80 -1.63 -4.02
CA SER A 16 1.28 -1.99 -2.70
C SER A 16 1.44 -3.47 -2.38
N ARG A 17 1.23 -4.35 -3.38
CA ARG A 17 1.48 -5.80 -3.23
C ARG A 17 2.92 -6.12 -2.84
N HIS A 18 3.88 -5.25 -3.22
CA HIS A 18 5.31 -5.43 -2.97
C HIS A 18 5.85 -4.60 -1.80
N TRP A 19 5.00 -3.97 -0.97
CA TRP A 19 5.46 -3.15 0.17
C TRP A 19 6.43 -3.88 1.11
N ALA A 20 6.12 -5.12 1.47
CA ALA A 20 6.96 -5.89 2.40
C ALA A 20 8.28 -6.40 1.77
N GLU A 21 8.36 -6.41 0.44
CA GLU A 21 9.53 -6.88 -0.32
C GLU A 21 10.45 -5.74 -0.71
N LYS A 22 9.89 -4.65 -1.25
CA LYS A 22 10.62 -3.41 -1.55
C LYS A 22 11.08 -2.74 -0.26
N GLY A 23 10.19 -2.75 0.73
CA GLY A 23 10.51 -2.24 2.05
C GLY A 23 10.70 -0.73 2.11
N TRP A 24 11.03 -0.27 3.31
CA TRP A 24 11.36 1.11 3.62
C TRP A 24 12.16 1.17 4.92
N PRO A 25 12.89 2.28 5.17
CA PRO A 25 13.65 2.45 6.39
C PRO A 25 12.74 2.46 7.62
N VAL A 26 12.82 1.41 8.43
CA VAL A 26 12.14 1.31 9.72
C VAL A 26 13.09 0.64 10.71
N SER A 27 13.06 1.12 11.95
CA SER A 27 13.96 0.67 13.01
C SER A 27 13.18 0.02 14.13
N PHE A 28 13.75 -1.02 14.74
CA PHE A 28 13.11 -1.81 15.79
C PHE A 28 13.94 -1.88 17.08
N GLY A 29 13.23 -1.95 18.20
CA GLY A 29 13.80 -2.07 19.54
C GLY A 29 14.60 -0.85 20.04
N PRO A 30 15.15 -0.94 21.26
CA PRO A 30 15.79 0.19 21.95
C PRO A 30 17.13 0.63 21.33
N ARG A 31 17.69 -0.17 20.43
CA ARG A 31 18.94 0.14 19.70
C ARG A 31 18.70 0.68 18.30
N ASN A 32 17.44 0.93 17.92
CA ASN A 32 17.04 1.41 16.58
C ASN A 32 17.69 0.59 15.46
N ILE A 33 17.56 -0.73 15.52
CA ILE A 33 18.14 -1.61 14.50
C ILE A 33 17.27 -1.51 13.24
N ALA A 34 17.85 -1.01 12.15
CA ALA A 34 17.17 -0.93 10.87
C ALA A 34 16.89 -2.33 10.31
N VAL A 35 15.63 -2.59 9.96
CA VAL A 35 15.19 -3.83 9.31
C VAL A 35 14.18 -3.43 8.25
N ASN A 36 14.63 -3.38 7.00
CA ASN A 36 13.96 -2.63 5.96
C ASN A 36 12.99 -3.48 5.14
N THR A 37 13.01 -4.81 5.28
CA THR A 37 12.13 -5.71 4.52
C THR A 37 11.68 -6.90 5.37
N LEU A 38 10.63 -7.59 4.93
CA LEU A 38 10.22 -8.86 5.53
C LEU A 38 11.34 -9.89 5.50
N LYS A 39 12.09 -9.96 4.40
CA LYS A 39 13.21 -10.88 4.23
C LYS A 39 14.30 -10.65 5.27
N GLU A 40 14.66 -9.39 5.51
CA GLU A 40 15.63 -9.03 6.56
C GLU A 40 15.11 -9.39 7.95
N ALA A 41 13.84 -9.11 8.23
CA ALA A 41 13.22 -9.44 9.51
C ALA A 41 13.20 -10.95 9.78
N GLU A 42 12.90 -11.76 8.77
CA GLU A 42 12.87 -13.21 8.89
C GLU A 42 14.28 -13.82 9.05
N ALA A 43 15.28 -13.19 8.44
CA ALA A 43 16.69 -13.57 8.52
C ALA A 43 17.35 -13.24 9.87
N LEU A 44 16.73 -12.40 10.71
CA LEU A 44 17.22 -12.13 12.06
C LEU A 44 17.37 -13.44 12.87
N PRO A 45 18.39 -13.54 13.74
CA PRO A 45 18.55 -14.69 14.64
C PRO A 45 17.29 -14.92 15.49
N ARG A 46 16.90 -16.17 15.69
CA ARG A 46 15.73 -16.52 16.54
C ARG A 46 15.88 -16.04 17.99
N THR A 47 17.12 -15.85 18.45
CA THR A 47 17.48 -15.31 19.76
C THR A 47 17.35 -13.78 19.84
N SER A 48 17.18 -13.10 18.70
CA SER A 48 17.05 -11.64 18.66
C SER A 48 15.71 -11.20 19.23
N ALA A 49 15.76 -10.35 20.28
CA ALA A 49 14.56 -9.82 20.93
C ALA A 49 13.67 -8.98 20.00
N ILE A 50 14.25 -8.36 18.96
CA ILE A 50 13.51 -7.51 18.01
C ILE A 50 12.85 -8.30 16.87
N ARG A 51 13.20 -9.57 16.69
CA ARG A 51 12.73 -10.37 15.55
C ARG A 51 11.21 -10.52 15.50
N PRO A 52 10.50 -10.84 16.61
CA PRO A 52 9.05 -10.98 16.57
C PRO A 52 8.34 -9.70 16.16
N GLU A 53 8.80 -8.55 16.68
CA GLU A 53 8.29 -7.22 16.36
C GLU A 53 8.49 -6.90 14.87
N ALA A 54 9.72 -7.01 14.37
CA ALA A 54 10.06 -6.73 12.98
C ALA A 54 9.30 -7.63 12.00
N VAL A 55 9.23 -8.94 12.28
CA VAL A 55 8.49 -9.89 11.42
C VAL A 55 7.00 -9.57 11.43
N ASN A 56 6.42 -9.24 12.59
CA ASN A 56 5.01 -8.90 12.66
C ASN A 56 4.70 -7.62 11.87
N TYR A 57 5.50 -6.57 12.03
CA TYR A 57 5.36 -5.32 11.27
C TYR A 57 5.33 -5.58 9.76
N TRP A 58 6.32 -6.30 9.24
CA TRP A 58 6.42 -6.56 7.81
C TRP A 58 5.34 -7.51 7.28
N LYS A 59 4.87 -8.45 8.11
CA LYS A 59 3.70 -9.25 7.75
C LYS A 59 2.43 -8.41 7.68
N GLN A 60 2.23 -7.45 8.58
CA GLN A 60 1.12 -6.50 8.49
C GLN A 60 1.24 -5.64 7.23
N ALA A 61 2.42 -5.09 6.95
CA ALA A 61 2.65 -4.33 5.71
C ALA A 61 2.31 -5.13 4.45
N ARG A 62 2.65 -6.43 4.41
CA ARG A 62 2.28 -7.32 3.30
C ARG A 62 0.76 -7.52 3.19
N LEU A 63 0.10 -7.83 4.31
CA LEU A 63 -1.34 -8.07 4.33
C LEU A 63 -2.10 -6.81 3.91
N THR A 64 -1.80 -5.68 4.52
CA THR A 64 -2.42 -4.39 4.20
C THR A 64 -2.11 -3.94 2.77
N GLY A 65 -0.89 -4.17 2.29
CA GLY A 65 -0.51 -3.87 0.90
C GLY A 65 -1.29 -4.68 -0.13
N ASN A 66 -1.56 -5.95 0.17
CA ASN A 66 -2.44 -6.80 -0.64
C ASN A 66 -3.90 -6.32 -0.58
N ASP A 67 -4.44 -6.06 0.61
CA ASP A 67 -5.82 -5.58 0.77
C ASP A 67 -6.03 -4.25 0.03
N ALA A 68 -5.06 -3.33 0.12
CA ALA A 68 -5.09 -2.06 -0.62
C ALA A 68 -5.03 -2.29 -2.14
N GLY A 69 -4.24 -3.27 -2.59
CA GLY A 69 -4.16 -3.70 -3.99
C GLY A 69 -5.48 -4.28 -4.50
N ASP A 70 -6.16 -5.12 -3.71
CA ASP A 70 -7.46 -5.71 -4.06
C ASP A 70 -8.55 -4.63 -4.20
N TRP A 71 -8.52 -3.58 -3.37
CA TRP A 71 -9.37 -2.40 -3.59
C TRP A 71 -8.97 -1.62 -4.85
N GLY A 72 -7.68 -1.53 -5.18
CA GLY A 72 -7.22 -0.96 -6.44
C GLY A 72 -7.72 -1.71 -7.67
N GLU A 73 -7.79 -3.04 -7.61
CA GLU A 73 -8.39 -3.85 -8.69
C GLU A 73 -9.88 -3.60 -8.85
N LYS A 74 -10.61 -3.40 -7.74
CA LYS A 74 -12.01 -2.95 -7.79
C LYS A 74 -12.14 -1.56 -8.43
N ALA A 75 -11.22 -0.65 -8.16
CA ALA A 75 -11.19 0.66 -8.82
C ALA A 75 -10.97 0.53 -10.34
N ILE A 76 -10.04 -0.33 -10.78
CA ILE A 76 -9.81 -0.63 -12.20
C ILE A 76 -11.08 -1.16 -12.86
N ALA A 77 -11.74 -2.13 -12.23
CA ALA A 77 -13.00 -2.69 -12.74
C ALA A 77 -14.11 -1.62 -12.84
N ALA A 78 -14.24 -0.77 -11.83
CA ALA A 78 -15.21 0.32 -11.83
C ALA A 78 -14.93 1.35 -12.94
N LEU A 79 -13.66 1.71 -13.16
CA LEU A 79 -13.25 2.60 -14.25
C LEU A 79 -13.54 2.00 -15.63
N GLY A 80 -13.29 0.71 -15.81
CA GLY A 80 -13.64 -0.02 -17.04
C GLY A 80 -15.14 -0.02 -17.33
N ALA A 81 -15.97 0.00 -16.29
CA ALA A 81 -17.43 0.12 -16.40
C ALA A 81 -17.94 1.57 -16.47
N GLY A 82 -17.06 2.58 -16.44
CA GLY A 82 -17.44 3.99 -16.38
C GLY A 82 -18.08 4.43 -15.05
N ASN A 83 -17.98 3.62 -14.00
CA ASN A 83 -18.53 3.90 -12.67
C ASN A 83 -17.54 4.75 -11.84
N ILE A 84 -17.59 6.06 -12.05
CA ILE A 84 -16.71 7.03 -11.36
C ILE A 84 -16.85 6.96 -9.84
N LYS A 85 -18.09 6.87 -9.33
CA LYS A 85 -18.34 6.80 -7.89
C LYS A 85 -17.73 5.53 -7.29
N GLY A 86 -17.94 4.38 -7.92
CA GLY A 86 -17.36 3.11 -7.48
C GLY A 86 -15.84 3.12 -7.52
N ALA A 87 -15.24 3.80 -8.51
CA ALA A 87 -13.79 4.00 -8.56
C ALA A 87 -13.31 4.90 -7.41
N ALA A 88 -13.99 6.02 -7.14
CA ALA A 88 -13.67 6.91 -6.02
C ALA A 88 -13.74 6.18 -4.66
N ASP A 89 -14.82 5.43 -4.42
CA ASP A 89 -15.01 4.67 -3.18
C ASP A 89 -13.88 3.63 -3.01
N ALA A 90 -13.55 2.90 -4.07
CA ALA A 90 -12.49 1.90 -4.03
C ALA A 90 -11.10 2.53 -3.78
N LEU A 91 -10.78 3.64 -4.46
CA LEU A 91 -9.54 4.37 -4.24
C LEU A 91 -9.45 4.98 -2.82
N TYR A 92 -10.59 5.43 -2.27
CA TYR A 92 -10.67 5.88 -0.89
C TYR A 92 -10.30 4.75 0.08
N PHE A 93 -10.81 3.53 -0.13
CA PHE A 93 -10.45 2.39 0.71
C PHE A 93 -8.97 2.02 0.60
N SER A 94 -8.38 2.04 -0.60
CA SER A 94 -6.94 1.79 -0.78
C SER A 94 -6.09 2.80 0.00
N GLN A 95 -6.38 4.12 -0.07
CA GLN A 95 -5.62 5.10 0.73
C GLN A 95 -5.89 4.97 2.23
N TYR A 96 -7.10 4.61 2.62
CA TYR A 96 -7.44 4.44 4.02
C TYR A 96 -6.62 3.31 4.65
N LEU A 97 -6.44 2.21 3.93
CA LEU A 97 -5.59 1.09 4.33
C LEU A 97 -4.11 1.47 4.37
N GLU A 98 -3.66 2.39 3.51
CA GLU A 98 -2.28 2.90 3.53
C GLU A 98 -1.94 3.71 4.79
N LYS A 99 -2.94 4.30 5.47
CA LYS A 99 -2.74 5.24 6.61
C LYS A 99 -1.69 4.82 7.64
N PRO A 100 -1.67 3.58 8.16
CA PRO A 100 -0.67 3.14 9.14
C PRO A 100 0.78 3.20 8.63
N PHE A 101 0.97 3.27 7.31
CA PHE A 101 2.26 3.26 6.62
C PHE A 101 2.53 4.56 5.83
N THR A 102 1.69 5.59 5.97
CA THR A 102 1.77 6.83 5.16
C THR A 102 3.05 7.64 5.33
N GLU A 103 3.77 7.44 6.44
CA GLU A 103 5.11 8.01 6.62
C GLU A 103 6.11 7.45 5.60
N PHE A 104 5.90 6.22 5.15
CA PHE A 104 6.84 5.47 4.30
C PHE A 104 6.28 5.08 2.93
N SER A 105 4.95 5.05 2.78
CA SER A 105 4.24 4.73 1.55
C SER A 105 3.37 5.91 1.13
N ARG A 106 3.45 6.28 -0.16
CA ARG A 106 2.68 7.39 -0.77
C ARG A 106 2.06 6.94 -2.08
N THR A 107 1.57 5.71 -2.07
CA THR A 107 1.08 4.97 -3.22
C THR A 107 -0.33 5.42 -3.59
N TRP A 108 -1.22 5.52 -2.61
CA TRP A 108 -2.66 5.64 -2.85
C TRP A 108 -3.21 7.04 -2.59
N GLN A 109 -2.71 7.73 -1.56
CA GLN A 109 -3.20 9.08 -1.23
C GLN A 109 -3.07 10.07 -2.40
N PRO A 110 -1.90 10.23 -3.06
CA PRO A 110 -1.77 11.17 -4.17
C PRO A 110 -2.65 10.79 -5.38
N LEU A 111 -2.83 9.49 -5.61
CA LEU A 111 -3.67 8.97 -6.68
C LEU A 111 -5.15 9.30 -6.44
N TYR A 112 -5.62 9.11 -5.20
CA TYR A 112 -6.99 9.45 -4.81
C TYR A 112 -7.26 10.96 -4.95
N ASP A 113 -6.35 11.80 -4.48
CA ASP A 113 -6.47 13.26 -4.59
C ASP A 113 -6.50 13.72 -6.06
N ALA A 114 -5.60 13.17 -6.88
CA ALA A 114 -5.58 13.45 -8.32
C ALA A 114 -6.86 12.96 -9.02
N PHE A 115 -7.39 11.79 -8.61
CA PHE A 115 -8.64 11.26 -9.14
C PHE A 115 -9.82 12.19 -8.86
N LEU A 116 -9.98 12.67 -7.63
CA LEU A 116 -11.05 13.61 -7.26
C LEU A 116 -10.93 14.97 -7.96
N ALA A 117 -9.69 15.44 -8.18
CA ALA A 117 -9.47 16.67 -8.92
C ALA A 117 -9.90 16.55 -10.40
N ARG A 118 -9.71 15.37 -11.01
CA ARG A 118 -10.05 15.10 -12.42
C ARG A 118 -11.53 14.77 -12.63
N PHE A 119 -12.14 14.00 -11.73
CA PHE A 119 -13.45 13.36 -11.97
C PHE A 119 -14.48 13.66 -10.88
N ARG A 120 -14.34 14.81 -10.19
CA ARG A 120 -15.15 15.26 -9.06
C ARG A 120 -16.55 14.61 -9.06
N PRO A 121 -16.79 13.59 -8.21
CA PRO A 121 -18.05 12.88 -8.23
C PRO A 121 -19.15 13.86 -7.79
N ASN A 122 -20.13 14.10 -8.67
CA ASN A 122 -21.33 14.88 -8.37
C ASN A 122 -22.27 14.08 -7.46
#